data_AF-A0A1X0DPN6-F1
#
_entry.id   AF-A0A1X0DPN6-F1
#
_cell.length_a   1.000
_cell.length_b   1.000
_cell.length_c   1.000
_cell.angle_alpha   90.00
_cell.angle_beta   90.00
_cell.angle_gamma   90.00
#
_symmetry.space_group_name_H-M   'P 1'
#
loop_
_entity.id
_entity.type
_entity.pdbx_description
1 polymer ?
#
loop_
_entity_poly.entity_id
_entity_poly.type
_entity_poly.pdbx_seq_one_letter_code
_entity_poly.pdbx_strand_id
1 'polypeptide(L)'
;MPTSHRRHAVTETEDIAEALGIARRRWPELAAKPGLLLRRLILTGGDALARMDSEDHHRRQDAITETSGALTGVFGPGYLDELRRDWPE
;
A
#
# COMPACT_ATOMS: atom_id res chain seq x y z
N MET A 1 -13.27 23.47 -23.94
CA MET A 1 -11.96 23.41 -23.27
C MET A 1 -11.54 21.95 -23.09
N PRO A 2 -10.57 21.45 -23.88
CA PRO A 2 -9.93 20.18 -23.56
C PRO A 2 -9.02 20.39 -22.34
N THR A 3 -9.26 19.68 -21.25
CA THR A 3 -8.35 19.63 -20.10
C THR A 3 -7.17 18.73 -20.47
N SER A 4 -5.93 19.12 -20.15
CA SER A 4 -4.71 18.32 -20.45
C SER A 4 -4.71 16.93 -19.83
N HIS A 5 -5.57 16.67 -18.83
CA HIS A 5 -5.70 15.38 -18.16
C HIS A 5 -6.76 14.49 -18.84
N ARG A 6 -6.46 13.18 -18.88
CA ARG A 6 -7.39 12.14 -19.34
C ARG A 6 -8.65 12.15 -18.49
N ARG A 7 -9.81 12.04 -19.14
CA ARG A 7 -11.10 11.85 -18.47
C ARG A 7 -11.31 10.36 -18.19
N HIS A 8 -11.71 10.05 -16.97
CA HIS A 8 -12.15 8.73 -16.56
C HIS A 8 -13.66 8.81 -16.31
N ALA A 9 -14.45 8.22 -17.21
CA ALA A 9 -15.89 8.13 -17.03
C ALA A 9 -16.21 6.98 -16.08
N VAL A 10 -17.11 7.24 -15.13
CA VAL A 10 -17.57 6.25 -14.16
C VAL A 10 -19.09 6.27 -14.17
N THR A 11 -19.71 5.10 -14.36
CA THR A 11 -21.15 4.92 -14.24
C THR A 11 -21.49 4.68 -12.78
N GLU A 12 -22.49 5.38 -12.25
CA GLU A 12 -22.95 5.15 -10.87
C GLU A 12 -23.66 3.79 -10.78
N THR A 13 -23.06 2.90 -10.00
CA THR A 13 -23.59 1.61 -9.58
C THR A 13 -24.03 1.69 -8.11
N GLU A 14 -24.72 0.67 -7.59
CA GLU A 14 -25.27 0.70 -6.22
C GLU A 14 -24.19 0.89 -5.14
N ASP A 15 -23.05 0.22 -5.29
CA ASP A 15 -21.87 0.38 -4.42
C ASP A 15 -21.28 1.80 -4.48
N ILE A 16 -21.28 2.42 -5.66
CA ILE A 16 -20.86 3.82 -5.82
C ILE A 16 -21.87 4.76 -5.15
N ALA A 17 -23.17 4.49 -5.30
CA ALA A 17 -24.23 5.27 -4.65
C ALA A 17 -24.12 5.21 -3.12
N GLU A 18 -23.85 4.02 -2.57
CA GLU A 18 -23.58 3.81 -1.14
C GLU A 18 -22.34 4.58 -0.69
N ALA A 19 -21.22 4.43 -1.40
CA ALA A 19 -19.97 5.13 -1.11
C ALA A 19 -20.16 6.66 -1.13
N LEU A 20 -20.92 7.18 -2.10
CA LEU A 20 -21.30 8.59 -2.14
C LEU A 20 -22.20 8.97 -0.96
N GLY A 21 -23.11 8.09 -0.53
CA GLY A 21 -23.91 8.27 0.69
C GLY A 21 -23.04 8.46 1.94
N ILE A 22 -22.02 7.62 2.11
CA ILE A 22 -21.03 7.75 3.19
C ILE A 22 -20.27 9.07 3.05
N ALA A 23 -19.80 9.40 1.85
CA ALA A 23 -19.05 10.62 1.58
C ALA A 23 -19.86 11.89 1.88
N ARG A 24 -21.16 11.91 1.55
CA ARG A 24 -22.07 13.04 1.86
C ARG A 24 -22.21 13.27 3.36
N ARG A 25 -22.27 12.21 4.16
CA ARG A 25 -22.30 12.32 5.63
C ARG A 25 -20.97 12.83 6.19
N ARG A 26 -19.85 12.41 5.57
CA ARG A 26 -18.49 12.78 6.00
C ARG A 26 -18.07 14.19 5.60
N TRP A 27 -18.55 14.65 4.44
CA TRP A 27 -18.29 15.98 3.84
C TRP A 27 -19.61 16.65 3.40
N PRO A 28 -20.45 17.11 4.34
CA PRO A 28 -21.76 17.70 4.04
C PRO A 28 -21.66 18.92 3.11
N GLU A 29 -20.58 19.68 3.19
CA GLU A 29 -20.30 20.86 2.34
C GLU A 29 -20.16 20.51 0.84
N LEU A 30 -19.91 19.25 0.53
CA LEU A 30 -19.80 18.72 -0.83
C LEU A 30 -21.03 17.88 -1.24
N ALA A 31 -22.06 17.79 -0.40
CA ALA A 31 -23.12 16.80 -0.60
C ALA A 31 -23.86 16.90 -1.95
N ALA A 32 -24.02 18.12 -2.46
CA ALA A 32 -24.64 18.42 -3.75
C ALA A 32 -23.66 18.34 -4.95
N LYS A 33 -22.41 17.94 -4.74
CA LYS A 33 -21.33 17.96 -5.74
C LYS A 33 -20.70 16.56 -5.89
N PRO A 34 -21.40 15.59 -6.51
CA PRO A 34 -20.95 14.20 -6.59
C PRO A 34 -19.58 14.03 -7.23
N GLY A 35 -19.25 14.81 -8.26
CA GLY A 35 -17.91 14.77 -8.87
C GLY A 35 -16.78 15.19 -7.92
N LEU A 36 -17.03 16.13 -7.00
CA LEU A 36 -16.05 16.50 -5.97
C LEU A 36 -15.95 15.44 -4.87
N LEU A 37 -17.07 14.80 -4.53
CA LEU A 37 -17.07 13.67 -3.60
C LEU A 37 -16.28 12.48 -4.15
N LEU A 38 -16.49 12.11 -5.42
CA LEU A 38 -15.71 11.06 -6.09
C LEU A 38 -14.21 11.39 -6.06
N ARG A 39 -13.83 12.62 -6.43
CA ARG A 39 -12.43 13.06 -6.33
C ARG A 39 -11.89 12.92 -4.91
N ARG A 40 -12.66 13.34 -3.90
CA ARG A 40 -12.23 13.31 -2.49
C ARG A 40 -12.08 11.87 -1.99
N LEU A 41 -12.99 10.97 -2.36
CA LEU A 41 -12.92 9.55 -2.07
C LEU A 41 -11.67 8.91 -2.67
N ILE A 42 -11.39 9.16 -3.95
CA ILE A 42 -10.21 8.62 -4.64
C ILE A 42 -8.92 9.06 -3.93
N LEU A 43 -8.79 10.34 -3.60
CA LEU A 43 -7.61 10.85 -2.89
C LEU A 43 -7.47 10.25 -1.48
N THR A 44 -8.59 10.15 -0.75
CA THR A 44 -8.59 9.56 0.60
C THR A 44 -8.23 8.07 0.58
N GLY A 45 -8.74 7.33 -0.42
CA GLY A 45 -8.38 5.92 -0.63
C GLY A 45 -6.92 5.75 -1.02
N GLY A 46 -6.39 6.60 -1.90
CA GLY A 46 -4.97 6.62 -2.26
C GLY A 46 -4.06 6.85 -1.05
N ASP A 47 -4.40 7.83 -0.20
CA ASP A 47 -3.64 8.11 1.03
C ASP A 47 -3.69 6.93 2.01
N ALA A 48 -4.83 6.23 2.10
CA ALA A 48 -4.96 5.05 2.94
C ALA A 48 -4.08 3.89 2.45
N LEU A 49 -4.10 3.61 1.13
CA LEU A 49 -3.27 2.58 0.51
C LEU A 49 -1.77 2.88 0.68
N ALA A 50 -1.35 4.13 0.45
CA ALA A 50 0.05 4.53 0.63
C ALA A 50 0.55 4.32 2.07
N ARG A 51 -0.31 4.56 3.07
CA ARG A 51 0.03 4.27 4.47
C ARG A 51 0.16 2.78 4.73
N MET A 52 -0.76 1.96 4.22
CA MET A 52 -0.69 0.50 4.36
C MET A 52 0.60 -0.06 3.74
N ASP A 53 0.96 0.39 2.54
CA ASP A 53 2.23 0.00 1.89
C ASP A 53 3.45 0.42 2.71
N SER A 54 3.43 1.63 3.32
CA SER A 54 4.51 2.07 4.20
C SER A 54 4.62 1.23 5.47
N GLU A 55 3.49 0.81 6.06
CA GLU A 55 3.45 -0.05 7.24
C GLU A 55 3.95 -1.47 6.93
N ASP A 56 3.56 -2.03 5.78
CA ASP A 56 4.07 -3.31 5.29
C ASP A 56 5.59 -3.25 5.05
N HIS A 57 6.07 -2.14 4.47
CA HIS A 57 7.49 -1.93 4.23
C HIS A 57 8.28 -1.81 5.53
N HIS A 58 7.78 -1.02 6.49
CA HIS A 58 8.39 -0.88 7.81
C HIS A 58 8.42 -2.22 8.56
N ARG A 59 7.30 -2.96 8.60
CA ARG A 59 7.25 -4.30 9.21
C ARG A 59 8.29 -5.24 8.61
N ARG A 60 8.49 -5.19 7.30
CA ARG A 60 9.52 -5.98 6.63
C ARG A 60 10.93 -5.54 7.03
N GLN A 61 11.20 -4.24 7.07
CA GLN A 61 12.51 -3.72 7.49
C GLN A 61 12.83 -4.06 8.94
N ASP A 62 11.84 -3.96 9.83
CA ASP A 62 11.99 -4.31 11.25
C ASP A 62 12.31 -5.79 11.41
N ALA A 63 11.60 -6.68 10.70
CA ALA A 63 11.88 -8.11 10.70
C ALA A 63 13.27 -8.45 10.17
N ILE A 64 13.73 -7.77 9.10
CA ILE A 64 15.10 -7.92 8.59
C ILE A 64 16.11 -7.45 9.63
N THR A 65 15.87 -6.31 10.28
CA THR A 65 16.78 -5.75 11.28
C THR A 65 16.88 -6.64 12.51
N GLU A 66 15.75 -7.17 12.99
CA GLU A 66 15.68 -8.08 14.15
C GLU A 66 16.41 -9.41 13.88
N THR A 67 16.26 -9.96 12.67
CA THR A 67 16.88 -11.23 12.31
C THR A 67 18.31 -11.10 11.79
N SER A 68 18.70 -9.89 11.34
CA SER A 68 20.04 -9.63 10.82
C SER A 68 21.08 -9.83 11.91
N GLY A 69 21.99 -10.76 11.66
CA GLY A 69 23.05 -11.08 12.61
C GLY A 69 22.59 -11.86 13.84
N ALA A 70 21.34 -12.30 13.93
CA ALA A 70 20.86 -13.17 15.00
C ALA A 70 21.62 -14.51 15.08
N LEU A 71 22.24 -14.93 13.97
CA LEU A 71 23.08 -16.13 13.88
C LEU A 71 24.58 -15.80 13.81
N THR A 72 24.97 -14.53 14.04
CA THR A 72 26.39 -14.14 14.08
C THR A 72 27.09 -14.89 15.20
N GLY A 73 28.17 -15.61 14.86
CA GLY A 73 28.93 -16.41 15.83
C GLY A 73 28.37 -17.81 16.10
N VAL A 74 27.19 -18.16 15.57
CA VAL A 74 26.67 -19.55 15.62
C VAL A 74 27.48 -20.46 14.70
N PHE A 75 27.88 -19.95 13.54
CA PHE A 75 28.70 -20.68 12.59
C PHE A 75 30.17 -20.46 12.88
N GLY A 76 30.88 -21.55 13.16
CA GLY A 76 32.31 -21.53 13.43
C GLY A 76 33.15 -21.19 12.19
N PRO A 77 34.42 -20.83 12.39
CA PRO A 77 35.36 -20.60 11.29
C PRO A 77 35.44 -21.86 10.40
N GLY A 78 35.33 -21.68 9.08
CA GLY A 78 35.39 -22.77 8.09
C GLY A 78 34.07 -23.51 7.81
N TYR A 79 32.99 -23.22 8.56
CA TYR A 79 31.67 -23.85 8.37
C TYR A 79 31.16 -23.75 6.92
N LEU A 80 31.37 -22.59 6.30
CA LEU A 80 30.89 -22.31 4.95
C LEU A 80 31.68 -23.08 3.87
N ASP A 81 32.96 -23.35 4.11
CA ASP A 81 33.82 -24.16 3.24
C ASP A 81 33.56 -25.66 3.40
N GLU A 82 33.13 -26.09 4.58
CA GLU A 82 32.60 -27.44 4.82
C GLU A 82 31.29 -27.65 4.07
N LEU A 83 30.33 -26.73 4.21
CA LEU A 83 29.01 -26.86 3.58
C LEU A 83 29.09 -26.91 2.05
N ARG A 84 30.00 -26.14 1.44
CA ARG A 84 30.17 -26.10 -0.03
C ARG A 84 30.81 -27.36 -0.61
N ARG A 85 31.55 -28.14 0.17
CA ARG A 85 32.14 -29.40 -0.30
C ARG A 85 31.09 -30.44 -0.67
N ASP A 86 29.93 -30.39 -0.03
CA ASP A 86 28.84 -31.34 -0.24
C ASP A 86 27.95 -30.98 -1.44
N TRP A 87 28.19 -29.84 -2.09
CA TRP A 87 27.44 -29.37 -3.26
C TRP A 87 28.38 -29.08 -4.43
N PRO A 88 28.80 -30.11 -5.20
CA PRO A 88 29.51 -29.90 -6.44
C PRO A 88 28.60 -29.18 -7.46
N GLU A 89 29.20 -28.30 -8.27
CA GLU A 89 28.54 -27.41 -9.26
C GLU A 89 27.57 -28.13 -10.22
#